data_AF-A0A957VK49-F1
#
_entry.id   AF-A0A957VK49-F1
#
_cell.length_a   1.000
_cell.length_b   1.000
_cell.length_c   1.000
_cell.angle_alpha   90.00
_cell.angle_beta   90.00
_cell.angle_gamma   90.00
#
_symmetry.space_group_name_H-M   'P 1'
#
loop_
_entity.id
_entity.type
_entity.pdbx_description
1 polymer ?
#
loop_
_entity_poly.entity_id
_entity_poly.type
_entity_poly.pdbx_seq_one_letter_code
_entity_poly.pdbx_strand_id
1 'polypeptide(L)'
;MSVTPVSSREHGPTSGSTSPRAGSARAGRGRVHLVVLAGYALLTVVMTWPLARQATTAIPGDSFDGWQNYWNLWWMKLALVDRVQSPLVTDMLYAPTGVSLYFHTLNPFNGLVTMPVQLAAGLIVAYNSVVLLSWVLAGYGVFLLTTWVLAQTERGAGNRFAADAAGFVAGAIFTFAPLHMAHLLGHMQVMSLEWIPFYVLFLLRGMQAAAHGRPWLRTALLSGLFLAFVGLCDWYFVLYLFFFTALTLVWAGVRCLWTWRHSGAGSAVRRLLPVIGAPVVAGAVFVLLLSPMLVPMVREATR
;
A
#
# COMPACT_ATOMS: atom_id res chain seq x y z
N MET A 1 -48.61 12.85 65.72
CA MET A 1 -47.19 12.90 66.15
C MET A 1 -46.64 11.51 65.94
N SER A 2 -45.56 11.20 65.21
CA SER A 2 -44.55 11.96 64.47
C SER A 2 -43.71 10.89 63.74
N VAL A 3 -43.67 10.87 62.40
CA VAL A 3 -42.51 11.20 61.55
C VAL A 3 -41.25 10.32 61.79
N THR A 4 -40.83 9.63 60.73
CA THR A 4 -39.58 8.86 60.55
C THR A 4 -38.32 9.73 60.70
N PRO A 5 -37.12 9.13 60.84
CA PRO A 5 -36.26 9.13 59.65
C PRO A 5 -35.37 7.88 59.45
N VAL A 6 -34.95 7.76 58.20
CA VAL A 6 -33.98 6.83 57.60
C VAL A 6 -32.54 7.25 57.95
N SER A 7 -31.65 6.30 58.29
CA SER A 7 -30.19 6.49 58.32
C SER A 7 -29.51 5.44 57.42
N SER A 8 -29.07 5.81 56.21
CA SER A 8 -27.67 6.15 55.84
C SER A 8 -26.65 4.99 55.93
N ARG A 9 -26.37 4.43 54.74
CA ARG A 9 -25.09 4.00 54.14
C ARG A 9 -23.91 3.64 55.07
N GLU A 10 -23.32 2.48 54.80
CA GLU A 10 -21.88 2.36 54.51
C GLU A 10 -21.59 1.13 53.62
N HIS A 11 -21.05 1.37 52.43
CA HIS A 11 -20.46 0.36 51.55
C HIS A 11 -18.93 0.49 51.68
N GLY A 12 -18.29 -0.58 52.14
CA GLY A 12 -16.82 -0.71 52.12
C GLY A 12 -16.27 -0.79 50.68
N PRO A 13 -15.01 -0.40 50.45
CA PRO A 13 -14.50 -0.03 49.14
C PRO A 13 -14.25 -1.26 48.25
N THR A 14 -14.74 -1.17 47.02
CA THR A 14 -14.42 -2.08 45.93
C THR A 14 -12.95 -1.95 45.55
N SER A 15 -12.28 -3.11 45.52
CA SER A 15 -10.93 -3.29 44.99
C SER A 15 -10.79 -2.65 43.61
N GLY A 16 -9.92 -1.64 43.50
CA GLY A 16 -9.60 -0.99 42.24
C GLY A 16 -8.98 -1.97 41.26
N SER A 17 -9.73 -2.34 40.22
CA SER A 17 -9.18 -2.99 39.04
C SER A 17 -8.36 -1.94 38.29
N THR A 18 -7.04 -2.03 38.43
CA THR A 18 -6.11 -1.24 37.61
C THR A 18 -6.26 -1.68 36.16
N SER A 19 -6.99 -0.89 35.36
CA SER A 19 -7.00 -1.08 33.91
C SER A 19 -5.56 -0.93 33.38
N PRO A 20 -5.11 -1.79 32.46
CA PRO A 20 -3.77 -1.66 31.90
C PRO A 20 -3.66 -0.32 31.18
N ARG A 21 -2.74 0.53 31.63
CA ARG A 21 -2.42 1.82 31.01
C ARG A 21 -2.21 1.64 29.50
N ALA A 22 -2.94 2.41 28.69
CA ALA A 22 -2.91 2.39 27.22
C ALA A 22 -1.51 2.43 26.58
N GLY A 23 -0.49 2.88 27.33
CA GLY A 23 0.92 2.85 26.93
C GLY A 23 1.52 1.45 26.76
N SER A 24 1.16 0.46 27.58
CA SER A 24 1.75 -0.90 27.47
C SER A 24 1.21 -1.66 26.25
N ALA A 25 -0.08 -1.48 25.94
CA ALA A 25 -0.72 -2.07 24.76
C ALA A 25 -0.16 -1.51 23.44
N ARG A 26 0.21 -0.21 23.41
CA ARG A 26 0.82 0.45 22.24
C ARG A 26 2.26 0.01 22.03
N ALA A 27 3.04 -0.16 23.10
CA ALA A 27 4.40 -0.70 23.05
C ALA A 27 4.44 -2.16 22.58
N GLY A 28 3.48 -2.99 23.02
CA GLY A 28 3.34 -4.38 22.56
C GLY A 28 3.06 -4.50 21.06
N ARG A 29 2.24 -3.59 20.49
CA ARG A 29 1.95 -3.57 19.05
C ARG A 29 3.16 -3.21 18.21
N GLY A 30 3.99 -2.25 18.65
CA GLY A 30 5.22 -1.89 17.93
C GLY A 30 6.16 -3.09 17.73
N ARG A 31 6.30 -3.94 18.76
CA ARG A 31 7.11 -5.17 18.67
C ARG A 31 6.60 -6.15 17.62
N VAL A 32 5.29 -6.33 17.51
CA VAL A 32 4.70 -7.22 16.48
C VAL A 32 5.04 -6.74 15.08
N HIS A 33 4.89 -5.44 14.80
CA HIS A 33 5.22 -4.88 13.49
C HIS A 33 6.70 -5.07 13.14
N LEU A 34 7.61 -4.88 14.10
CA LEU A 34 9.05 -5.12 13.90
C LEU A 34 9.36 -6.59 13.62
N VAL A 35 8.75 -7.51 14.38
CA VAL A 35 8.93 -8.96 14.16
C VAL A 35 8.41 -9.36 12.79
N VAL A 36 7.26 -8.86 12.36
CA VAL A 36 6.69 -9.13 11.04
C VAL A 36 7.59 -8.60 9.92
N LEU A 37 8.08 -7.36 10.03
CA LEU A 37 8.99 -6.77 9.05
C LEU A 37 10.32 -7.54 8.98
N ALA A 38 10.90 -7.89 10.12
CA ALA A 38 12.11 -8.70 10.18
C ALA A 38 11.89 -10.12 9.61
N GLY A 39 10.73 -10.71 9.87
CA GLY A 39 10.32 -12.00 9.32
C GLY A 39 10.22 -11.96 7.80
N TYR A 40 9.57 -10.95 7.23
CA TYR A 40 9.54 -10.78 5.78
C TYR A 40 10.93 -10.49 5.21
N ALA A 41 11.75 -9.65 5.84
CA ALA A 41 13.11 -9.38 5.37
C ALA A 41 13.96 -10.66 5.33
N LEU A 42 13.89 -11.48 6.38
CA LEU A 42 14.58 -12.77 6.43
C LEU A 42 14.06 -13.72 5.35
N LEU A 43 12.74 -13.86 5.21
CA LEU A 43 12.15 -14.71 4.17
C LEU A 43 12.53 -14.23 2.77
N THR A 44 12.57 -12.93 2.52
CA THR A 44 13.02 -12.38 1.24
C THR A 44 14.46 -12.77 0.95
N VAL A 45 15.38 -12.62 1.93
CA VAL A 45 16.78 -13.05 1.77
C VAL A 45 16.90 -14.54 1.45
N VAL A 46 16.11 -15.39 2.11
CA VAL A 46 16.11 -16.84 1.88
C VAL A 46 15.52 -17.20 0.51
N MET A 47 14.37 -16.61 0.16
CA MET A 47 13.63 -16.93 -1.07
C MET A 47 14.29 -16.37 -2.33
N THR A 48 15.03 -15.26 -2.21
CA THR A 48 15.76 -14.65 -3.34
C THR A 48 17.22 -15.08 -3.42
N TRP A 49 17.63 -16.07 -2.62
CA TRP A 49 18.99 -16.59 -2.64
C TRP A 49 19.40 -17.06 -4.06
N PRO A 50 20.62 -16.76 -4.55
CA PRO A 50 21.79 -16.22 -3.84
C PRO A 50 21.92 -14.68 -3.84
N LEU A 51 20.85 -13.93 -4.13
CA LEU A 51 20.90 -12.47 -4.31
C LEU A 51 21.63 -11.74 -3.18
N ALA A 52 21.38 -12.11 -1.92
CA ALA A 52 22.03 -11.49 -0.77
C ALA A 52 23.57 -11.65 -0.76
N ARG A 53 24.12 -12.74 -1.32
CA ARG A 53 25.57 -12.91 -1.48
C ARG A 53 26.15 -12.08 -2.61
N GLN A 54 25.32 -11.75 -3.60
CA GLN A 54 25.72 -11.05 -4.82
C GLN A 54 25.18 -9.62 -4.87
N ALA A 55 24.75 -9.08 -3.72
CA ALA A 55 23.99 -7.84 -3.64
C ALA A 55 24.75 -6.61 -4.17
N THR A 56 26.07 -6.67 -4.27
CA THR A 56 26.95 -5.62 -4.80
C THR A 56 27.52 -5.94 -6.18
N THR A 57 27.36 -7.17 -6.67
CA THR A 57 28.04 -7.67 -7.87
C THR A 57 27.09 -8.07 -9.00
N ALA A 58 25.83 -8.38 -8.69
CA ALA A 58 24.84 -8.80 -9.66
C ALA A 58 23.43 -8.32 -9.29
N ILE A 59 22.57 -8.24 -10.30
CA ILE A 59 21.12 -8.07 -10.15
C ILE A 59 20.45 -9.42 -10.42
N PRO A 60 19.27 -9.70 -9.85
CA PRO A 60 18.53 -10.92 -10.16
C PRO A 60 17.99 -10.85 -11.60
N GLY A 61 17.99 -11.98 -12.30
CA GLY A 61 17.36 -12.12 -13.62
C GLY A 61 18.22 -12.68 -14.74
N ASP A 62 17.62 -12.73 -15.93
CA ASP A 62 18.14 -13.43 -17.11
C ASP A 62 18.82 -12.52 -18.15
N SER A 63 19.21 -11.32 -17.75
CA SER A 63 19.93 -10.34 -18.59
C SER A 63 19.15 -9.76 -19.79
N PHE A 64 17.84 -9.95 -19.89
CA PHE A 64 17.02 -9.27 -20.90
C PHE A 64 16.49 -7.93 -20.35
N ASP A 65 15.21 -7.87 -19.97
CA ASP A 65 14.55 -6.67 -19.44
C ASP A 65 15.20 -6.13 -18.15
N GLY A 66 15.98 -6.97 -17.46
CA GLY A 66 16.78 -6.56 -16.31
C GLY A 66 17.72 -5.40 -16.61
N TRP A 67 18.38 -5.37 -17.78
CA TRP A 67 19.27 -4.26 -18.15
C TRP A 67 18.52 -2.97 -18.47
N GLN A 68 17.33 -3.05 -19.06
CA GLN A 68 16.48 -1.88 -19.26
C GLN A 68 16.07 -1.27 -17.91
N ASN A 69 15.67 -2.10 -16.95
CA ASN A 69 15.31 -1.62 -15.62
C ASN A 69 16.52 -1.12 -14.80
N TYR A 70 17.70 -1.70 -15.03
CA TYR A 70 18.95 -1.19 -14.50
C TYR A 70 19.29 0.19 -15.09
N TRP A 71 19.10 0.37 -16.40
CA TRP A 71 19.23 1.65 -17.08
C TRP A 71 18.20 2.67 -16.57
N ASN A 72 16.96 2.27 -16.25
CA ASN A 72 15.94 3.17 -15.69
C ASN A 72 16.41 3.84 -14.39
N LEU A 73 16.92 3.05 -13.44
CA LEU A 73 17.47 3.57 -12.18
C LEU A 73 18.67 4.49 -12.42
N TRP A 74 19.58 4.08 -13.32
CA TRP A 74 20.71 4.91 -13.72
C TRP A 74 20.26 6.26 -14.30
N TRP A 75 19.31 6.21 -15.24
CA TRP A 75 18.78 7.35 -15.95
C TRP A 75 18.08 8.33 -15.00
N MET A 76 17.31 7.82 -14.04
CA MET A 76 16.66 8.64 -13.01
C MET A 76 17.70 9.49 -12.25
N LYS A 77 18.83 8.89 -11.84
CA LYS A 77 19.94 9.63 -11.21
C LYS A 77 20.60 10.60 -12.18
N LEU A 78 20.95 10.15 -13.39
CA LEU A 78 21.63 11.00 -14.37
C LEU A 78 20.78 12.24 -14.71
N ALA A 79 19.50 12.05 -15.01
CA ALA A 79 18.59 13.11 -15.38
C ALA A 79 18.37 14.10 -14.23
N LEU A 80 18.09 13.61 -13.01
CA LEU A 80 17.72 14.48 -11.90
C LEU A 80 18.91 15.13 -11.19
N VAL A 81 20.03 14.42 -11.08
CA VAL A 81 21.20 14.87 -10.30
C VAL A 81 22.24 15.51 -11.19
N ASP A 82 22.65 14.83 -12.27
CA ASP A 82 23.81 15.29 -13.05
C ASP A 82 23.39 16.30 -14.13
N ARG A 83 22.24 16.07 -14.77
CA ARG A 83 21.73 16.91 -15.87
C ARG A 83 20.67 17.92 -15.44
N VAL A 84 20.08 17.74 -14.25
CA VAL A 84 19.01 18.59 -13.70
C VAL A 84 17.88 18.83 -14.71
N GLN A 85 17.37 17.75 -15.29
CA GLN A 85 16.32 17.76 -16.31
C GLN A 85 15.20 16.77 -15.97
N SER A 86 14.09 16.85 -16.72
CA SER A 86 13.01 15.87 -16.60
C SER A 86 13.51 14.46 -16.92
N PRO A 87 13.29 13.46 -16.04
CA PRO A 87 13.65 12.09 -16.34
C PRO A 87 12.70 11.43 -17.35
N LEU A 88 11.62 12.10 -17.74
CA LEU A 88 10.60 11.58 -18.66
C LEU A 88 10.95 11.76 -20.15
N VAL A 89 12.14 12.25 -20.48
CA VAL A 89 12.63 12.43 -21.86
C VAL A 89 14.09 12.06 -21.89
N THR A 90 14.57 11.38 -22.94
CA THR A 90 16.00 11.08 -23.12
C THR A 90 16.46 11.37 -24.55
N ASP A 91 17.69 11.85 -24.67
CA ASP A 91 18.40 12.07 -25.94
C ASP A 91 19.30 10.88 -26.31
N MET A 92 19.43 9.90 -25.41
CA MET A 92 20.32 8.74 -25.58
C MET A 92 19.71 7.64 -26.46
N LEU A 93 18.39 7.70 -26.68
CA LEU A 93 17.65 6.80 -27.56
C LEU A 93 17.10 7.60 -28.74
N TYR A 94 16.98 6.96 -29.90
CA TYR A 94 16.45 7.59 -31.12
C TYR A 94 17.20 8.89 -31.50
N ALA A 95 18.53 8.85 -31.47
CA ALA A 95 19.34 9.98 -31.95
C ALA A 95 19.06 10.26 -33.45
N PRO A 96 19.03 11.54 -33.89
CA PRO A 96 19.34 12.76 -33.12
C PRO A 96 18.11 13.39 -32.43
N THR A 97 16.91 12.83 -32.58
CA THR A 97 15.66 13.46 -32.13
C THR A 97 15.36 13.22 -30.65
N GLY A 98 15.90 12.16 -30.05
CA GLY A 98 15.52 11.74 -28.71
C GLY A 98 14.14 11.07 -28.69
N VAL A 99 13.67 10.72 -27.48
CA VAL A 99 12.34 10.13 -27.28
C VAL A 99 11.76 10.48 -25.90
N SER A 100 10.43 10.54 -25.82
CA SER A 100 9.71 10.63 -24.56
C SER A 100 9.60 9.27 -23.87
N LEU A 101 9.66 9.26 -22.54
CA LEU A 101 9.52 8.07 -21.69
C LEU A 101 8.16 8.02 -20.99
N TYR A 102 7.18 8.75 -21.50
CA TYR A 102 5.84 8.86 -20.91
C TYR A 102 5.08 7.53 -20.83
N PHE A 103 5.23 6.68 -21.86
CA PHE A 103 4.66 5.34 -21.92
C PHE A 103 5.70 4.23 -21.68
N HIS A 104 6.88 4.61 -21.21
CA HIS A 104 7.96 3.68 -20.87
C HIS A 104 7.75 3.13 -19.46
N THR A 105 8.24 1.92 -19.21
CA THR A 105 8.24 1.25 -17.89
C THR A 105 9.32 1.81 -16.95
N LEU A 106 9.50 3.13 -16.91
CA LEU A 106 10.62 3.83 -16.24
C LEU A 106 10.66 3.58 -14.72
N ASN A 107 9.52 3.29 -14.08
CA ASN A 107 9.40 3.11 -12.64
C ASN A 107 10.02 4.27 -11.80
N PRO A 108 9.53 5.53 -11.97
CA PRO A 108 10.09 6.69 -11.28
C PRO A 108 10.13 6.59 -9.75
N PHE A 109 9.18 5.88 -9.13
CA PHE A 109 9.13 5.75 -7.67
C PHE A 109 10.40 5.12 -7.13
N ASN A 110 10.77 3.95 -7.65
CA ASN A 110 11.95 3.23 -7.19
C ASN A 110 13.24 3.95 -7.56
N GLY A 111 13.27 4.63 -8.72
CA GLY A 111 14.34 5.54 -9.10
C GLY A 111 14.61 6.62 -8.05
N LEU A 112 13.57 7.25 -7.51
CA LEU A 112 13.68 8.29 -6.49
C LEU A 112 14.02 7.72 -5.11
N VAL A 113 13.30 6.70 -4.66
CA VAL A 113 13.44 6.15 -3.30
C VAL A 113 14.81 5.51 -3.08
N THR A 114 15.37 4.85 -4.10
CA THR A 114 16.68 4.20 -3.99
C THR A 114 17.84 5.10 -4.41
N MET A 115 17.57 6.35 -4.83
CA MET A 115 18.62 7.30 -5.23
C MET A 115 19.68 7.54 -4.13
N PRO A 116 19.33 7.71 -2.83
CA PRO A 116 20.35 7.83 -1.79
C PRO A 116 21.25 6.59 -1.69
N VAL A 117 20.67 5.39 -1.88
CA VAL A 117 21.43 4.13 -1.90
C VAL A 117 22.34 4.09 -3.12
N GLN A 118 21.85 4.51 -4.28
CA GLN A 118 22.63 4.57 -5.52
C GLN A 118 23.83 5.50 -5.40
N LEU A 119 23.65 6.68 -4.78
CA LEU A 119 24.71 7.66 -4.57
C LEU A 119 25.75 7.17 -3.54
N ALA A 120 25.35 6.40 -2.53
CA ALA A 120 26.24 5.94 -1.47
C ALA A 120 26.95 4.61 -1.76
N ALA A 121 26.27 3.67 -2.40
CA ALA A 121 26.70 2.27 -2.54
C ALA A 121 26.67 1.75 -3.98
N GLY A 122 26.25 2.57 -4.95
CA GLY A 122 26.21 2.22 -6.37
C GLY A 122 24.89 1.63 -6.84
N LEU A 123 24.77 1.53 -8.16
CA LEU A 123 23.52 1.21 -8.84
C LEU A 123 23.04 -0.24 -8.63
N ILE A 124 23.97 -1.21 -8.54
CA ILE A 124 23.61 -2.61 -8.26
C ILE A 124 22.93 -2.73 -6.89
N VAL A 125 23.47 -2.06 -5.88
CA VAL A 125 22.90 -2.07 -4.52
C VAL A 125 21.55 -1.37 -4.49
N ALA A 126 21.39 -0.29 -5.24
CA ALA A 126 20.11 0.40 -5.38
C ALA A 126 19.04 -0.50 -6.01
N TYR A 127 19.36 -1.19 -7.11
CA TYR A 127 18.46 -2.15 -7.75
C TYR A 127 18.04 -3.26 -6.78
N ASN A 128 19.00 -3.87 -6.09
CA ASN A 128 18.73 -4.94 -5.14
C ASN A 128 17.93 -4.46 -3.90
N SER A 129 18.03 -3.17 -3.56
CA SER A 129 17.22 -2.55 -2.52
C SER A 129 15.75 -2.42 -2.94
N VAL A 130 15.45 -2.27 -4.24
CA VAL A 130 14.06 -2.31 -4.75
C VAL A 130 13.44 -3.67 -4.48
N VAL A 131 14.18 -4.76 -4.71
CA VAL A 131 13.71 -6.13 -4.41
C VAL A 131 13.36 -6.28 -2.93
N LEU A 132 14.26 -5.85 -2.04
CA LEU A 132 14.00 -5.91 -0.60
C LEU A 132 12.79 -5.06 -0.19
N LEU A 133 12.71 -3.82 -0.68
CA LEU A 133 11.60 -2.91 -0.43
C LEU A 133 10.28 -3.55 -0.87
N SER A 134 10.25 -4.04 -2.10
CA SER A 134 9.04 -4.53 -2.72
C SER A 134 8.47 -5.74 -1.99
N TRP A 135 9.30 -6.74 -1.70
CA TRP A 135 8.86 -7.95 -1.03
C TRP A 135 8.43 -7.71 0.41
N VAL A 136 9.23 -6.95 1.16
CA VAL A 136 8.95 -6.71 2.58
C VAL A 136 7.68 -5.88 2.74
N LEU A 137 7.52 -4.82 1.95
CA LEU A 137 6.36 -3.96 2.06
C LEU A 137 5.10 -4.58 1.44
N ALA A 138 5.20 -5.38 0.38
CA ALA A 138 4.07 -6.14 -0.15
C ALA A 138 3.51 -7.11 0.91
N GLY A 139 4.38 -7.94 1.50
CA GLY A 139 3.99 -8.86 2.56
C GLY A 139 3.43 -8.13 3.78
N TYR A 140 4.08 -7.04 4.19
CA TYR A 140 3.62 -6.24 5.33
C TYR A 140 2.27 -5.56 5.08
N GLY A 141 2.06 -5.01 3.88
CA GLY A 141 0.79 -4.39 3.49
C GLY A 141 -0.36 -5.39 3.54
N VAL A 142 -0.16 -6.62 3.07
CA VAL A 142 -1.17 -7.70 3.19
C VAL A 142 -1.36 -8.14 4.64
N PHE A 143 -0.30 -8.21 5.44
CA PHE A 143 -0.45 -8.45 6.88
C PHE A 143 -1.38 -7.42 7.54
N LEU A 144 -1.18 -6.13 7.24
CA LEU A 144 -2.03 -5.06 7.76
C LEU A 144 -3.47 -5.17 7.23
N LEU A 145 -3.64 -5.48 5.94
CA LEU A 145 -4.95 -5.66 5.33
C LEU A 145 -5.71 -6.82 5.99
N THR A 146 -5.10 -7.99 6.08
CA THR A 146 -5.71 -9.20 6.64
C THR A 146 -6.03 -9.02 8.12
N THR A 147 -5.11 -8.47 8.91
CA THR A 147 -5.38 -8.22 10.34
C THR A 147 -6.51 -7.20 10.54
N TRP A 148 -6.60 -6.17 9.68
CA TRP A 148 -7.71 -5.22 9.70
C TRP A 148 -9.05 -5.87 9.32
N VAL A 149 -9.08 -6.74 8.31
CA VAL A 149 -10.29 -7.49 7.93
C VAL A 149 -10.72 -8.43 9.05
N LEU A 150 -9.80 -9.22 9.60
CA LEU A 150 -10.10 -10.19 10.66
C LEU A 150 -10.57 -9.52 11.94
N ALA A 151 -10.02 -8.35 12.29
CA ALA A 151 -10.43 -7.58 13.46
C ALA A 151 -11.90 -7.12 13.41
N GLN A 152 -12.55 -7.15 12.24
CA GLN A 152 -13.97 -6.84 12.09
C GLN A 152 -14.88 -8.04 12.34
N THR A 153 -14.31 -9.23 12.47
CA THR A 153 -15.05 -10.48 12.72
C THR A 153 -15.00 -10.85 14.19
N GLU A 154 -16.06 -11.46 14.74
CA GLU A 154 -16.08 -11.91 16.15
C GLU A 154 -14.94 -12.89 16.47
N ARG A 155 -14.62 -13.78 15.51
CA ARG A 155 -13.51 -14.74 15.61
C ARG A 155 -12.14 -14.06 15.71
N GLY A 156 -11.91 -13.02 14.91
CA GLY A 156 -10.65 -12.26 14.94
C GLY A 156 -10.54 -11.31 16.14
N ALA A 157 -11.66 -10.88 16.72
CA ALA A 157 -11.66 -10.07 17.94
C ALA A 157 -11.23 -10.87 19.19
N GLY A 158 -11.56 -12.17 19.23
CA GLY A 158 -11.28 -13.06 20.38
C GLY A 158 -9.86 -13.60 20.45
N ASN A 159 -9.18 -13.86 19.32
CA ASN A 159 -7.82 -14.40 19.28
C ASN A 159 -6.89 -13.58 18.36
N ARG A 160 -6.23 -12.59 18.96
CA ARG A 160 -5.34 -11.67 18.23
C ARG A 160 -4.09 -12.35 17.67
N PHE A 161 -3.51 -13.29 18.41
CA PHE A 161 -2.34 -14.02 17.94
C PHE A 161 -2.66 -14.80 16.66
N ALA A 162 -3.82 -15.49 16.63
CA ALA A 162 -4.28 -16.17 15.43
C ALA A 162 -4.51 -15.21 14.26
N ALA A 163 -5.06 -14.01 14.51
CA ALA A 163 -5.26 -13.00 13.47
C ALA A 163 -3.92 -12.46 12.93
N ASP A 164 -2.94 -12.18 13.81
CA ASP A 164 -1.61 -11.72 13.41
C ASP A 164 -0.86 -12.82 12.63
N ALA A 165 -0.94 -14.09 13.09
CA ALA A 165 -0.36 -15.24 12.38
C ALA A 165 -1.01 -15.46 11.01
N ALA A 166 -2.34 -15.40 10.91
CA ALA A 166 -3.05 -15.49 9.64
C ALA A 166 -2.67 -14.34 8.70
N GLY A 167 -2.49 -13.12 9.24
CA GLY A 167 -1.98 -11.98 8.47
C GLY A 167 -0.57 -12.21 7.93
N PHE A 168 0.32 -12.78 8.75
CA PHE A 168 1.70 -13.06 8.35
C PHE A 168 1.75 -14.12 7.24
N VAL A 169 0.97 -15.19 7.39
CA VAL A 169 0.85 -16.23 6.36
C VAL A 169 0.24 -15.68 5.07
N ALA A 170 -0.82 -14.86 5.16
CA ALA A 170 -1.45 -14.25 3.99
C ALA A 170 -0.47 -13.35 3.21
N GLY A 171 0.32 -12.53 3.91
CA GLY A 171 1.31 -11.69 3.24
C GLY A 171 2.49 -12.48 2.69
N ALA A 172 2.91 -13.57 3.34
CA ALA A 172 3.91 -14.48 2.78
C ALA A 172 3.40 -15.12 1.48
N ILE A 173 2.16 -15.61 1.45
CA ILE A 173 1.54 -16.17 0.23
C ILE A 173 1.51 -15.12 -0.88
N PHE A 174 1.14 -13.88 -0.57
CA PHE A 174 1.07 -12.82 -1.57
C PHE A 174 2.44 -12.45 -2.14
N THR A 175 3.41 -12.15 -1.29
CA THR A 175 4.72 -11.65 -1.75
C THR A 175 5.63 -12.74 -2.31
N PHE A 176 5.45 -14.00 -1.90
CA PHE A 176 6.20 -15.12 -2.46
C PHE A 176 5.39 -15.91 -3.49
N ALA A 177 4.28 -15.34 -3.98
CA ALA A 177 3.49 -15.93 -5.04
C ALA A 177 4.36 -16.18 -6.29
N PRO A 178 4.12 -17.27 -7.06
CA PRO A 178 4.87 -17.57 -8.27
C PRO A 178 4.93 -16.40 -9.27
N LEU A 179 3.86 -15.60 -9.35
CA LEU A 179 3.83 -14.40 -10.18
C LEU A 179 4.90 -13.38 -9.75
N HIS A 180 5.01 -13.07 -8.45
CA HIS A 180 6.00 -12.09 -7.96
C HIS A 180 7.42 -12.63 -8.15
N MET A 181 7.64 -13.92 -7.85
CA MET A 181 8.91 -14.62 -8.06
C MET A 181 9.32 -14.65 -9.54
N ALA A 182 8.40 -14.89 -10.47
CA ALA A 182 8.72 -14.92 -11.90
C ALA A 182 9.17 -13.55 -12.42
N HIS A 183 8.54 -12.46 -11.95
CA HIS A 183 8.89 -11.10 -12.39
C HIS A 183 10.18 -10.57 -11.76
N LEU A 184 10.67 -11.19 -10.68
CA LEU A 184 12.01 -10.94 -10.14
C LEU A 184 13.11 -11.09 -11.21
N LEU A 185 12.85 -11.87 -12.27
CA LEU A 185 13.82 -12.17 -13.31
C LEU A 185 14.14 -11.02 -14.28
N GLY A 186 13.55 -9.83 -14.10
CA GLY A 186 13.96 -8.66 -14.87
C GLY A 186 12.91 -7.55 -14.98
N HIS A 187 11.70 -7.76 -14.50
CA HIS A 187 10.57 -6.84 -14.69
C HIS A 187 10.36 -5.98 -13.44
N MET A 188 11.24 -4.99 -13.22
CA MET A 188 11.21 -4.17 -12.01
C MET A 188 9.87 -3.46 -11.79
N GLN A 189 9.26 -2.94 -12.86
CA GLN A 189 7.93 -2.33 -12.83
C GLN A 189 6.86 -3.31 -12.32
N VAL A 190 6.84 -4.54 -12.84
CA VAL A 190 5.80 -5.53 -12.52
C VAL A 190 6.04 -6.18 -11.16
N MET A 191 7.30 -6.33 -10.75
CA MET A 191 7.59 -6.84 -9.41
C MET A 191 7.33 -5.80 -8.31
N SER A 192 7.10 -4.51 -8.62
CA SER A 192 6.85 -3.45 -7.63
C SER A 192 5.42 -3.52 -7.05
N LEU A 193 5.10 -4.60 -6.33
CA LEU A 193 3.75 -4.88 -5.79
C LEU A 193 3.46 -4.17 -4.46
N GLU A 194 4.45 -3.53 -3.85
CA GLU A 194 4.41 -3.11 -2.46
C GLU A 194 3.25 -2.18 -2.10
N TRP A 195 2.82 -1.32 -3.02
CA TRP A 195 1.82 -0.30 -2.73
C TRP A 195 0.37 -0.79 -2.91
N ILE A 196 0.16 -1.88 -3.64
CA ILE A 196 -1.17 -2.45 -3.94
C ILE A 196 -1.95 -2.77 -2.65
N PRO A 197 -1.39 -3.50 -1.66
CA PRO A 197 -2.14 -3.84 -0.45
C PRO A 197 -2.49 -2.61 0.40
N PHE A 198 -1.63 -1.60 0.43
CA PHE A 198 -1.90 -0.36 1.16
C PHE A 198 -3.03 0.42 0.52
N TYR A 199 -3.04 0.55 -0.81
CA TYR A 199 -4.16 1.14 -1.53
C TYR A 199 -5.49 0.48 -1.15
N VAL A 200 -5.54 -0.86 -1.26
CA VAL A 200 -6.74 -1.66 -0.96
C VAL A 200 -7.17 -1.46 0.50
N LEU A 201 -6.24 -1.56 1.45
CA LEU A 201 -6.50 -1.34 2.87
C LEU A 201 -7.11 0.04 3.14
N PHE A 202 -6.48 1.10 2.65
CA PHE A 202 -6.94 2.46 2.95
C PHE A 202 -8.24 2.82 2.24
N LEU A 203 -8.46 2.30 1.02
CA LEU A 203 -9.72 2.44 0.30
C LEU A 203 -10.87 1.80 1.09
N LEU A 204 -10.76 0.50 1.39
CA LEU A 204 -11.81 -0.25 2.07
C LEU A 204 -12.07 0.31 3.48
N ARG A 205 -11.01 0.67 4.21
CA ARG A 205 -11.13 1.29 5.53
C ARG A 205 -11.79 2.66 5.47
N GLY A 206 -11.49 3.47 4.45
CA GLY A 206 -12.13 4.76 4.21
C GLY A 206 -13.62 4.61 3.90
N MET A 207 -13.96 3.70 2.99
CA MET A 207 -15.36 3.40 2.64
C MET A 207 -16.14 2.90 3.85
N GLN A 208 -15.56 2.00 4.66
CA GLN A 208 -16.20 1.51 5.88
C GLN A 208 -16.37 2.61 6.93
N ALA A 209 -15.35 3.44 7.17
CA ALA A 209 -15.44 4.55 8.10
C ALA A 209 -16.55 5.53 7.68
N ALA A 210 -16.62 5.86 6.39
CA ALA A 210 -17.63 6.75 5.83
C ALA A 210 -19.06 6.17 6.02
N ALA A 211 -19.25 4.88 5.75
CA ALA A 211 -20.54 4.20 5.96
C ALA A 211 -21.03 4.23 7.42
N HIS A 212 -20.12 4.28 8.38
CA HIS A 212 -20.43 4.34 9.83
C HIS A 212 -20.42 5.77 10.39
N GLY A 213 -20.32 6.81 9.54
CA GLY A 213 -20.24 8.21 10.00
C GLY A 213 -18.98 8.54 10.80
N ARG A 214 -17.91 7.74 10.63
CA ARG A 214 -16.61 7.97 11.28
C ARG A 214 -15.70 8.80 10.37
N PRO A 215 -14.68 9.50 10.89
CA PRO A 215 -13.73 10.24 10.08
C PRO A 215 -13.03 9.32 9.05
N TRP A 216 -13.18 9.63 7.78
CA TRP A 216 -12.71 8.81 6.65
C TRP A 216 -11.78 9.55 5.68
N LEU A 217 -11.73 10.88 5.76
CA LEU A 217 -10.97 11.70 4.81
C LEU A 217 -9.48 11.35 4.81
N ARG A 218 -8.86 11.22 5.99
CA ARG A 218 -7.44 10.84 6.11
C ARG A 218 -7.13 9.50 5.44
N THR A 219 -8.00 8.51 5.61
CA THR A 219 -7.85 7.19 4.97
C THR A 219 -8.04 7.28 3.46
N ALA A 220 -8.97 8.10 2.97
CA ALA A 220 -9.14 8.32 1.53
C ALA A 220 -7.94 9.04 0.89
N LEU A 221 -7.38 10.06 1.58
CA LEU A 221 -6.15 10.73 1.14
C LEU A 221 -4.97 9.77 1.04
N LEU A 222 -4.78 8.91 2.06
CA LEU A 222 -3.76 7.86 2.03
C LEU A 222 -3.99 6.86 0.90
N SER A 223 -5.25 6.47 0.63
CA SER A 223 -5.57 5.62 -0.51
C SER A 223 -5.13 6.28 -1.83
N GLY A 224 -5.46 7.56 -2.06
CA GLY A 224 -5.01 8.28 -3.25
C GLY A 224 -3.48 8.39 -3.37
N LEU A 225 -2.78 8.58 -2.24
CA LEU A 225 -1.32 8.58 -2.20
C LEU A 225 -0.73 7.23 -2.62
N PHE A 226 -1.22 6.12 -2.07
CA PHE A 226 -0.73 4.79 -2.46
C PHE A 226 -1.09 4.44 -3.90
N LEU A 227 -2.23 4.90 -4.41
CA LEU A 227 -2.56 4.75 -5.83
C LEU A 227 -1.57 5.52 -6.73
N ALA A 228 -1.15 6.72 -6.30
CA ALA A 228 -0.14 7.48 -7.02
C ALA A 228 1.22 6.76 -6.98
N PHE A 229 1.61 6.15 -5.85
CA PHE A 229 2.82 5.34 -5.78
C PHE A 229 2.74 4.10 -6.68
N VAL A 230 1.59 3.43 -6.77
CA VAL A 230 1.38 2.37 -7.77
C VAL A 230 1.59 2.91 -9.18
N GLY A 231 1.02 4.06 -9.54
CA GLY A 231 1.20 4.66 -10.88
C GLY A 231 2.63 5.12 -11.19
N LEU A 232 3.41 5.49 -10.18
CA LEU A 232 4.84 5.76 -10.32
C LEU A 232 5.70 4.49 -10.39
N CYS A 233 5.13 3.31 -10.15
CA CYS A 233 5.79 2.03 -10.35
C CYS A 233 5.38 1.40 -11.68
N ASP A 234 4.07 1.22 -11.89
CA ASP A 234 3.50 0.57 -13.06
C ASP A 234 2.02 0.95 -13.31
N TRP A 235 1.72 1.38 -14.55
CA TRP A 235 0.37 1.77 -14.98
C TRP A 235 -0.59 0.59 -15.14
N TYR A 236 -0.09 -0.61 -15.40
CA TYR A 236 -0.87 -1.84 -15.49
C TYR A 236 -1.61 -2.11 -14.17
N PHE A 237 -0.94 -1.93 -13.04
CA PHE A 237 -1.57 -2.11 -11.73
C PHE A 237 -2.55 -1.01 -11.37
N VAL A 238 -2.36 0.21 -11.87
CA VAL A 238 -3.37 1.28 -11.73
C VAL A 238 -4.68 0.86 -12.40
N LEU A 239 -4.61 0.34 -13.62
CA LEU A 239 -5.80 -0.16 -14.32
C LEU A 239 -6.49 -1.27 -13.53
N TYR A 240 -5.72 -2.18 -12.93
CA TYR A 240 -6.25 -3.27 -12.11
C TYR A 240 -6.91 -2.77 -10.83
N LEU A 241 -6.34 -1.75 -10.21
CA LEU A 241 -6.93 -1.11 -9.05
C LEU A 241 -8.19 -0.29 -9.38
N PHE A 242 -8.30 0.25 -10.60
CA PHE A 242 -9.56 0.82 -11.08
C PHE A 242 -10.65 -0.24 -11.24
N PHE A 243 -10.34 -1.40 -11.82
CA PHE A 243 -11.30 -2.51 -11.87
C PHE A 243 -11.69 -2.97 -10.46
N PHE A 244 -10.72 -3.15 -9.57
CA PHE A 244 -10.99 -3.49 -8.17
C PHE A 244 -11.92 -2.47 -7.49
N THR A 245 -11.69 -1.17 -7.73
CA THR A 245 -12.52 -0.09 -7.16
C THR A 245 -13.93 -0.10 -7.72
N ALA A 246 -14.08 -0.30 -9.04
CA ALA A 246 -15.38 -0.43 -9.68
C ALA A 246 -16.16 -1.62 -9.12
N LEU A 247 -15.52 -2.78 -9.00
CA LEU A 247 -16.09 -3.99 -8.38
C LEU A 247 -16.51 -3.73 -6.92
N THR A 248 -15.68 -3.03 -6.15
CA THR A 248 -15.97 -2.69 -4.75
C THR A 248 -17.16 -1.73 -4.64
N LEU A 249 -17.27 -0.76 -5.54
CA LEU A 249 -18.40 0.16 -5.62
C LEU A 249 -19.70 -0.57 -6.00
N VAL A 250 -19.64 -1.48 -6.98
CA VAL A 250 -20.79 -2.33 -7.37
C VAL A 250 -21.23 -3.17 -6.18
N TRP A 251 -20.30 -3.85 -5.51
CA TRP A 251 -20.60 -4.65 -4.32
C TRP A 251 -21.23 -3.82 -3.20
N ALA A 252 -20.68 -2.63 -2.92
CA ALA A 252 -21.25 -1.73 -1.92
C ALA A 252 -22.66 -1.25 -2.30
N GLY A 253 -22.88 -0.97 -3.59
CA GLY A 253 -24.19 -0.64 -4.15
C GLY A 253 -25.22 -1.75 -3.94
N VAL A 254 -24.87 -2.99 -4.31
CA VAL A 254 -25.73 -4.17 -4.10
C VAL A 254 -26.06 -4.37 -2.63
N ARG A 255 -25.07 -4.26 -1.73
CA ARG A 255 -25.32 -4.35 -0.28
C ARG A 255 -26.27 -3.26 0.22
N CYS A 256 -26.13 -2.05 -0.28
CA CYS A 256 -27.02 -0.97 0.08
C CYS A 256 -28.46 -1.22 -0.40
N LEU A 257 -28.63 -1.67 -1.65
CA LEU A 257 -29.94 -2.03 -2.21
C LEU A 257 -30.60 -3.18 -1.43
N TRP A 258 -29.80 -4.16 -1.00
CA TRP A 258 -30.29 -5.25 -0.15
C TRP A 258 -30.82 -4.72 1.18
N THR A 259 -30.05 -3.86 1.87
CA THR A 259 -30.49 -3.26 3.15
C THR A 259 -31.67 -2.31 2.99
N TRP A 260 -31.75 -1.59 1.87
CA TRP A 260 -32.88 -0.73 1.53
C TRP A 260 -34.19 -1.51 1.50
N ARG A 261 -34.17 -2.67 0.82
CA ARG A 261 -35.33 -3.57 0.67
C ARG A 261 -35.83 -4.13 2.01
N HIS A 262 -34.97 -4.22 3.02
CA HIS A 262 -35.30 -4.82 4.32
C HIS A 262 -35.48 -3.81 5.47
N SER A 263 -35.04 -2.55 5.32
CA SER A 263 -34.99 -1.58 6.44
C SER A 263 -35.47 -0.16 6.08
N GLY A 264 -36.00 0.07 4.87
CA GLY A 264 -36.61 1.34 4.47
C GLY A 264 -35.64 2.40 3.91
N ALA A 265 -36.20 3.37 3.16
CA ALA A 265 -35.48 4.22 2.21
C ALA A 265 -34.45 5.21 2.77
N GLY A 266 -34.72 5.79 3.95
CA GLY A 266 -33.88 6.84 4.53
C GLY A 266 -32.50 6.37 5.00
N SER A 267 -32.34 5.08 5.33
CA SER A 267 -31.06 4.54 5.83
C SER A 267 -30.06 4.22 4.72
N ALA A 268 -30.55 3.95 3.50
CA ALA A 268 -29.74 3.50 2.36
C ALA A 268 -29.01 4.67 1.66
N VAL A 269 -29.74 5.74 1.32
CA VAL A 269 -29.17 6.92 0.65
C VAL A 269 -28.11 7.60 1.51
N ARG A 270 -28.34 7.68 2.83
CA ARG A 270 -27.40 8.25 3.81
C ARG A 270 -26.11 7.43 3.94
N ARG A 271 -26.11 6.15 3.54
CA ARG A 271 -24.94 5.26 3.55
C ARG A 271 -24.20 5.21 2.20
N LEU A 272 -24.86 5.48 1.08
CA LEU A 272 -24.26 5.42 -0.27
C LEU A 272 -23.36 6.61 -0.59
N LEU A 273 -23.84 7.84 -0.34
CA LEU A 273 -23.11 9.06 -0.69
C LEU A 273 -21.71 9.12 -0.05
N PRO A 274 -21.53 8.79 1.24
CA PRO A 274 -20.22 8.79 1.88
C PRO A 274 -19.29 7.68 1.36
N VAL A 275 -19.86 6.53 0.94
CA VAL A 275 -19.08 5.38 0.45
C VAL A 275 -18.44 5.68 -0.90
N ILE A 276 -19.10 6.47 -1.76
CA ILE A 276 -18.53 6.95 -3.03
C ILE A 276 -17.47 8.05 -2.77
N GLY A 277 -17.63 8.81 -1.69
CA GLY A 277 -16.72 9.90 -1.34
C GLY A 277 -15.26 9.46 -1.17
N ALA A 278 -15.00 8.28 -0.58
CA ALA A 278 -13.63 7.80 -0.37
C ALA A 278 -12.89 7.50 -1.70
N PRO A 279 -13.45 6.71 -2.64
CA PRO A 279 -12.89 6.53 -3.98
C PRO A 279 -12.72 7.83 -4.77
N VAL A 280 -13.70 8.75 -4.71
CA VAL A 280 -13.61 10.05 -5.41
C VAL A 280 -12.45 10.88 -4.91
N VAL A 281 -12.27 10.99 -3.59
CA VAL A 281 -11.13 11.70 -3.00
C VAL A 281 -9.82 11.01 -3.36
N ALA A 282 -9.76 9.68 -3.31
CA ALA A 282 -8.57 8.92 -3.70
C ALA A 282 -8.20 9.19 -5.17
N GLY A 283 -9.17 9.18 -6.08
CA GLY A 283 -8.99 9.50 -7.50
C GLY A 283 -8.55 10.93 -7.73
N ALA A 284 -9.12 11.91 -7.02
CA ALA A 284 -8.72 13.31 -7.10
C ALA A 284 -7.27 13.52 -6.65
N VAL A 285 -6.86 12.90 -5.54
CA VAL A 285 -5.47 12.94 -5.07
C VAL A 285 -4.53 12.30 -6.08
N PHE A 286 -4.90 11.13 -6.63
CA PHE A 286 -4.11 10.45 -7.66
C PHE A 286 -3.90 11.33 -8.90
N VAL A 287 -4.96 11.91 -9.44
CA VAL A 287 -4.90 12.82 -10.61
C VAL A 287 -4.05 14.05 -10.29
N LEU A 288 -4.22 14.64 -9.10
CA LEU A 288 -3.46 15.82 -8.69
C LEU A 288 -1.96 15.52 -8.62
N LEU A 289 -1.58 14.44 -7.92
CA LEU A 289 -0.18 14.06 -7.72
C LEU A 289 0.50 13.63 -9.03
N LEU A 290 -0.21 12.94 -9.91
CA LEU A 290 0.34 12.49 -11.20
C LEU A 290 0.08 13.47 -12.35
N SER A 291 -0.56 14.61 -12.12
CA SER A 291 -0.81 15.61 -13.16
C SER A 291 0.45 16.05 -13.93
N PRO A 292 1.66 16.17 -13.32
CA PRO A 292 2.87 16.51 -14.07
C PRO A 292 3.28 15.45 -15.10
N MET A 293 2.82 14.21 -14.95
CA MET A 293 3.09 13.09 -15.86
C MET A 293 1.89 12.83 -16.80
N LEU A 294 0.66 12.85 -16.25
CA LEU A 294 -0.57 12.59 -17.00
C LEU A 294 -0.85 13.65 -18.07
N VAL A 295 -0.64 14.94 -17.78
CA VAL A 295 -0.91 16.00 -18.75
C VAL A 295 -0.01 15.88 -19.99
N PRO A 296 1.32 15.70 -19.86
CA PRO A 296 2.19 15.40 -21.00
C PRO A 296 1.84 14.09 -21.72
N MET A 297 1.51 13.01 -20.99
CA MET A 297 1.08 11.74 -21.59
C MET A 297 -0.13 11.92 -22.51
N VAL A 298 -1.17 12.63 -22.04
CA VAL A 298 -2.37 12.89 -22.85
C VAL A 298 -2.02 13.71 -24.08
N ARG A 299 -1.20 14.75 -23.93
CA ARG A 299 -0.75 15.57 -25.08
C ARG A 299 0.00 14.74 -26.11
N GLU A 300 0.88 13.86 -25.66
CA GLU A 300 1.65 12.97 -26.54
C GLU A 300 0.73 11.98 -27.27
N ALA A 301 -0.26 11.39 -26.58
CA ALA A 301 -1.21 10.47 -27.20
C ALA A 301 -2.17 11.12 -28.19
N THR A 302 -2.36 12.45 -28.11
CA THR A 302 -3.23 13.21 -29.02
C THR A 302 -2.52 13.83 -30.22
N ARG A 303 -1.19 13.68 -30.31
CA ARG A 303 -0.39 14.13 -31.46
C ARG A 303 -0.39 13.06 -32.54
#